data_AF-A0A6P0ILR1-F1
#
_entry.id   AF-A0A6P0ILR1-F1
#
_cell.length_a   1.000
_cell.length_b   1.000
_cell.length_c   1.000
_cell.angle_alpha   90.00
_cell.angle_beta   90.00
_cell.angle_gamma   90.00
#
_symmetry.space_group_name_H-M   'P 1'
#
loop_
_entity.id
_entity.type
_entity.pdbx_description
1 polymer ?
#
loop_
_entity_poly.entity_id
_entity_poly.type
_entity_poly.pdbx_seq_one_letter_code
_entity_poly.pdbx_strand_id
1 'polypeptide(L)'
;MLKSLNQILDRITNQPEWQGVQRLSYLIKCWSEIVGVNIANHTRPYAISRDILYVATSSSVWAQELKFQRRMLLKRLNARWSEPLVDIHFSPAQWQKTQVLGNGYSQSETPSHRHPSTILPMSSSLVSEQLDHTENRESSEATDKTTDKTTDKTQVPQAAFKRWAKMMQMRSQNLPLCPQCQCPTPPGELQRWDVCGLCAIKQWQI
;
A
#
# COMPACT_ATOMS: atom_id res chain seq x y z
N MET A 1 -38.02 -14.35 -8.51
CA MET A 1 -38.13 -12.89 -8.55
C MET A 1 -36.82 -12.28 -8.08
N LEU A 2 -36.04 -11.68 -8.98
CA LEU A 2 -34.79 -10.99 -8.63
C LEU A 2 -35.15 -9.61 -8.08
N LYS A 3 -34.75 -9.30 -6.85
CA LYS A 3 -34.88 -7.94 -6.31
C LYS A 3 -34.04 -7.00 -7.16
N SER A 4 -34.58 -5.82 -7.47
CA SER A 4 -33.86 -4.78 -8.21
C SER A 4 -32.57 -4.43 -7.48
N LEU A 5 -31.47 -4.24 -8.21
CA LEU A 5 -30.17 -3.84 -7.68
C LEU A 5 -30.30 -2.64 -6.72
N ASN A 6 -31.18 -1.70 -7.04
CA ASN A 6 -31.44 -0.51 -6.22
C ASN A 6 -32.00 -0.88 -4.84
N GLN A 7 -32.83 -1.92 -4.73
CA GLN A 7 -33.37 -2.37 -3.45
C GLN A 7 -32.31 -3.04 -2.57
N ILE A 8 -31.30 -3.66 -3.18
CA ILE A 8 -30.17 -4.27 -2.47
C ILE A 8 -29.22 -3.17 -2.01
N LEU A 9 -28.91 -2.22 -2.89
CA LEU A 9 -28.09 -1.05 -2.58
C LEU A 9 -28.72 -0.21 -1.46
N ASP A 10 -30.03 0.05 -1.50
CA ASP A 10 -30.74 0.78 -0.44
C ASP A 10 -30.68 0.04 0.89
N ARG A 11 -30.86 -1.28 0.89
CA ARG A 11 -30.77 -2.08 2.12
C ARG A 11 -29.38 -2.07 2.73
N ILE A 12 -28.33 -2.08 1.90
CA ILE A 12 -26.93 -2.04 2.37
C ILE A 12 -26.59 -0.63 2.85
N THR A 13 -26.99 0.39 2.10
CA THR A 13 -26.74 1.81 2.40
C THR A 13 -27.41 2.26 3.70
N ASN A 14 -28.58 1.70 4.03
CA ASN A 14 -29.32 2.00 5.25
C ASN A 14 -28.83 1.22 6.49
N GLN A 15 -27.78 0.38 6.38
CA GLN A 15 -27.23 -0.30 7.55
C GLN A 15 -26.39 0.65 8.42
N PRO A 16 -26.37 0.48 9.75
CA PRO A 16 -25.58 1.31 10.66
C PRO A 16 -24.07 1.27 10.34
N GLU A 17 -23.56 0.14 9.82
CA GLU A 17 -22.16 0.00 9.38
C GLU A 17 -21.80 0.93 8.21
N TRP A 18 -22.79 1.31 7.39
CA TRP A 18 -22.61 2.18 6.21
C TRP A 18 -22.81 3.67 6.52
N GLN A 19 -23.29 4.02 7.71
CA GLN A 19 -23.41 5.42 8.14
C GLN A 19 -22.06 6.14 8.09
N GLY A 20 -20.98 5.47 8.48
CA GLY A 20 -19.62 6.03 8.39
C GLY A 20 -19.19 6.33 6.94
N VAL A 21 -19.54 5.46 5.99
CA VAL A 21 -19.25 5.63 4.56
C VAL A 21 -20.08 6.77 3.98
N GLN A 22 -21.38 6.84 4.29
CA GLN A 22 -22.24 7.94 3.84
C GLN A 22 -21.77 9.29 4.37
N ARG A 23 -21.42 9.37 5.66
CA ARG A 23 -20.86 10.57 6.27
C ARG A 23 -19.59 11.01 5.57
N LEU A 24 -18.61 10.11 5.43
CA LEU A 24 -17.37 10.42 4.71
C LEU A 24 -17.66 10.88 3.27
N SER A 25 -18.60 10.23 2.57
CA SER A 25 -18.95 10.60 1.20
C SER A 25 -19.53 12.01 1.09
N TYR A 26 -20.35 12.41 2.06
CA TYR A 26 -20.88 13.77 2.15
C TYR A 26 -19.76 14.77 2.46
N LEU A 27 -18.90 14.46 3.43
CA LEU A 27 -17.75 15.29 3.79
C LEU A 27 -16.83 15.53 2.60
N ILE A 28 -16.52 14.50 1.80
CA ILE A 28 -15.66 14.63 0.62
C ILE A 28 -16.26 15.63 -0.38
N LYS A 29 -17.58 15.63 -0.58
CA LYS A 29 -18.26 16.55 -1.51
C LYS A 29 -18.18 18.00 -1.06
N CYS A 30 -18.34 18.27 0.23
CA CYS A 30 -18.30 19.63 0.78
C CYS A 30 -16.92 20.05 1.32
N TRP A 31 -15.91 19.19 1.24
CA TRP A 31 -14.57 19.45 1.79
C TRP A 31 -13.96 20.75 1.27
N SER A 32 -14.03 20.98 -0.04
CA SER A 32 -13.49 22.17 -0.69
C SER A 32 -14.12 23.47 -0.21
N GLU A 33 -15.41 23.44 0.15
CA GLU A 33 -16.13 24.59 0.70
C GLU A 33 -15.69 24.88 2.15
N ILE A 34 -15.35 23.84 2.92
CA ILE A 34 -14.96 23.97 4.33
C ILE A 34 -13.52 24.49 4.48
N VAL A 35 -12.57 23.88 3.75
CA VAL A 35 -11.14 24.20 3.88
C VAL A 35 -10.64 25.21 2.86
N GLY A 36 -11.41 25.47 1.80
CA GLY A 36 -11.03 26.31 0.68
C GLY A 36 -10.23 25.56 -0.38
N VAL A 37 -10.25 26.09 -1.61
CA VAL A 37 -9.70 25.44 -2.81
C VAL A 37 -8.20 25.09 -2.66
N ASN A 38 -7.42 25.99 -2.06
CA ASN A 38 -5.97 25.80 -1.92
C ASN A 38 -5.64 24.57 -1.05
N ILE A 39 -6.26 24.46 0.13
CA ILE A 39 -6.07 23.31 1.02
C ILE A 39 -6.67 22.04 0.39
N ALA A 40 -7.84 22.14 -0.23
CA ALA A 40 -8.52 20.99 -0.86
C ALA A 40 -7.71 20.35 -1.99
N ASN A 41 -6.93 21.13 -2.75
CA ASN A 41 -6.06 20.60 -3.79
C ASN A 41 -4.94 19.70 -3.24
N HIS A 42 -4.53 19.93 -2.00
CA HIS A 42 -3.44 19.21 -1.34
C HIS A 42 -3.91 18.25 -0.24
N THR A 43 -5.23 18.13 -0.03
CA THR A 43 -5.82 17.33 1.06
C THR A 43 -7.03 16.55 0.61
N ARG A 44 -7.14 15.30 1.08
CA ARG A 44 -8.27 14.42 0.77
C ARG A 44 -8.69 13.63 2.01
N PRO A 45 -9.88 13.87 2.58
CA PRO A 45 -10.39 13.04 3.67
C PRO A 45 -10.68 11.62 3.15
N TYR A 46 -10.29 10.60 3.92
CA TYR A 46 -10.43 9.20 3.50
C TYR A 46 -11.03 8.27 4.56
N ALA A 47 -11.08 8.68 5.83
CA ALA A 47 -11.70 7.89 6.89
C ALA A 47 -12.10 8.76 8.08
N ILE A 48 -13.13 8.33 8.79
CA ILE A 48 -13.51 8.85 10.11
C ILE A 48 -13.49 7.66 11.07
N SER A 49 -12.74 7.75 12.16
CA SER A 49 -12.65 6.67 13.16
C SER A 49 -12.42 7.27 14.54
N ARG A 50 -13.22 6.82 15.53
CA ARG A 50 -13.18 7.31 16.92
C ARG A 50 -13.20 8.84 16.99
N ASP A 51 -14.09 9.45 16.20
CA ASP A 51 -14.26 10.91 16.09
C ASP A 51 -13.02 11.68 15.58
N ILE A 52 -12.07 10.97 14.97
CA ILE A 52 -10.91 11.57 14.30
C ILE A 52 -11.11 11.47 12.79
N LEU A 53 -10.98 12.62 12.11
CA LEU A 53 -10.95 12.68 10.66
C LEU A 53 -9.53 12.43 10.15
N TYR A 54 -9.38 11.46 9.25
CA TYR A 54 -8.11 11.15 8.61
C TYR A 54 -8.07 11.76 7.21
N VAL A 55 -7.03 12.55 6.97
CA VAL A 55 -6.84 13.34 5.76
C VAL A 55 -5.48 12.99 5.14
N ALA A 56 -5.52 12.54 3.89
CA ALA A 56 -4.34 12.33 3.08
C ALA A 56 -3.80 13.67 2.57
N THR A 57 -2.50 13.92 2.66
CA THR A 57 -1.86 15.14 2.15
C THR A 57 -0.90 14.86 1.00
N SER A 58 -0.74 15.82 0.09
CA SER A 58 0.18 15.66 -1.05
C SER A 58 1.66 15.56 -0.65
N SER A 59 2.05 16.13 0.50
CA SER A 59 3.41 16.06 1.03
C SER A 59 3.44 16.11 2.56
N SER A 60 4.59 15.80 3.14
CA SER A 60 4.87 15.97 4.58
C SER A 60 4.88 17.44 5.00
N VAL A 61 5.33 18.34 4.12
CA VAL A 61 5.30 19.79 4.35
C VAL A 61 3.85 20.27 4.55
N TRP A 62 2.94 19.81 3.69
CA TRP A 62 1.50 20.10 3.83
C TRP A 62 0.90 19.51 5.11
N ALA A 63 1.29 18.28 5.48
CA ALA A 63 0.83 17.68 6.74
C ALA A 63 1.25 18.53 7.95
N GLN A 64 2.48 19.06 7.93
CA GLN A 64 3.00 19.89 9.00
C GLN A 64 2.30 21.25 9.09
N GLU A 65 2.11 21.94 7.96
CA GLU A 65 1.40 23.22 7.93
C GLU A 65 -0.04 23.07 8.47
N LEU A 66 -0.76 22.06 7.98
CA LEU A 66 -2.14 21.81 8.40
C LEU A 66 -2.24 21.37 9.86
N LYS A 67 -1.20 20.73 10.39
CA LYS A 67 -1.12 20.42 11.82
C LYS A 67 -1.09 21.68 12.69
N PHE A 68 -0.44 22.76 12.24
CA PHE A 68 -0.51 24.06 12.91
C PHE A 68 -1.89 24.71 12.77
N GLN A 69 -2.53 24.59 11.61
CA GLN A 69 -3.87 25.12 11.36
C GLN A 69 -5.02 24.23 11.89
N ARG A 70 -4.69 23.06 12.44
CA ARG A 70 -5.65 22.00 12.86
C ARG A 70 -6.78 22.51 13.73
N ARG A 71 -6.47 23.33 14.73
CA ARG A 71 -7.48 23.84 15.68
C ARG A 71 -8.51 24.73 14.98
N MET A 72 -8.07 25.59 14.06
CA MET A 72 -8.95 26.46 13.27
C MET A 72 -9.81 25.62 12.32
N LEU A 73 -9.20 24.66 11.62
CA LEU A 73 -9.91 23.78 10.69
C LEU A 73 -10.95 22.91 11.39
N LEU A 74 -10.61 22.34 12.54
CA LEU A 74 -11.54 21.56 13.35
C LEU A 74 -12.74 22.40 13.81
N LYS A 75 -12.50 23.65 14.25
CA LYS A 75 -13.58 24.56 14.64
C LYS A 75 -14.50 24.90 13.46
N ARG A 76 -13.93 25.17 12.29
CA ARG A 76 -14.70 25.43 11.05
C ARG A 76 -15.51 24.20 10.61
N LEU A 77 -14.90 23.02 10.71
CA LEU A 77 -15.52 21.75 10.35
C LEU A 77 -16.70 21.43 11.28
N ASN A 78 -16.49 21.48 12.60
CA ASN A 78 -17.53 21.20 13.60
C ASN A 78 -18.68 22.23 13.59
N ALA A 79 -18.48 23.44 13.04
CA ALA A 79 -19.56 24.41 12.88
C ALA A 79 -20.60 24.01 11.82
N ARG A 80 -20.24 23.13 10.88
CA ARG A 80 -21.11 22.66 9.78
C ARG A 80 -21.49 21.20 9.91
N TRP A 81 -21.01 20.52 10.96
CA TRP A 81 -21.08 19.09 11.09
C TRP A 81 -21.83 18.72 12.38
N SER A 82 -22.86 17.88 12.27
CA SER A 82 -23.80 17.58 13.35
C SER A 82 -23.20 16.73 14.49
N GLU A 83 -22.16 15.95 14.21
CA GLU A 83 -21.50 15.07 15.18
C GLU A 83 -20.03 15.46 15.36
N PRO A 84 -19.70 16.28 16.37
CA PRO A 84 -18.41 16.98 16.44
C PRO A 84 -17.24 16.00 16.47
N LEU A 85 -16.26 16.27 15.63
CA LEU A 85 -15.00 15.54 15.60
C LEU A 85 -14.09 16.05 16.74
N VAL A 86 -13.33 15.14 17.31
CA VAL A 86 -12.33 15.42 18.35
C VAL A 86 -11.03 15.92 17.74
N ASP A 87 -10.63 15.36 16.59
CA ASP A 87 -9.37 15.70 15.95
C ASP A 87 -9.34 15.48 14.43
N ILE A 88 -8.30 16.00 13.76
CA ILE A 88 -7.94 15.77 12.37
C ILE A 88 -6.48 15.29 12.30
N HIS A 89 -6.26 14.12 11.70
CA HIS A 89 -4.95 13.55 11.46
C HIS A 89 -4.54 13.70 9.99
N PHE A 90 -3.42 14.37 9.73
CA PHE A 90 -2.87 14.61 8.41
C PHE A 90 -1.68 13.68 8.14
N SER A 91 -1.70 12.95 7.02
CA SER A 91 -0.61 12.05 6.64
C SER A 91 -0.44 11.94 5.12
N PRO A 92 0.79 11.88 4.58
CA PRO A 92 1.00 11.69 3.15
C PRO A 92 0.76 10.24 2.69
N ALA A 93 0.69 9.27 3.61
CA ALA A 93 0.72 7.83 3.29
C ALA A 93 -0.42 7.35 2.38
N GLN A 94 -1.58 8.01 2.41
CA GLN A 94 -2.76 7.59 1.65
C GLN A 94 -3.03 8.43 0.40
N TRP A 95 -2.13 9.36 0.03
CA TRP A 95 -2.36 10.27 -1.10
C TRP A 95 -2.49 9.56 -2.45
N GLN A 96 -1.65 8.53 -2.68
CA GLN A 96 -1.63 7.78 -3.95
C GLN A 96 -2.71 6.72 -4.02
N LYS A 97 -3.09 6.10 -2.88
CA LYS A 97 -4.06 4.99 -2.86
C LYS A 97 -5.44 5.41 -3.36
N THR A 98 -5.80 6.69 -3.19
CA THR A 98 -7.08 7.25 -3.63
C THR A 98 -7.25 7.30 -5.15
N GLN A 99 -6.18 7.19 -5.96
CA GLN A 99 -6.32 7.22 -7.42
C GLN A 99 -6.90 5.93 -8.03
N VAL A 100 -7.00 4.83 -7.28
CA VAL A 100 -7.35 3.51 -7.85
C VAL A 100 -8.88 3.29 -7.99
N LEU A 101 -9.73 4.16 -7.43
CA LEU A 101 -11.20 3.97 -7.46
C LEU A 101 -11.93 4.79 -8.55
N GLY A 102 -11.22 5.55 -9.38
CA GLY A 102 -11.78 6.24 -10.54
C GLY A 102 -11.24 5.64 -11.84
N ASN A 103 -12.13 5.17 -12.71
CA ASN A 103 -11.80 4.61 -14.02
C ASN A 103 -10.72 5.42 -14.78
N GLY A 104 -9.76 4.68 -15.34
CA GLY A 104 -8.77 5.18 -16.28
C GLY A 104 -7.36 5.10 -15.70
N TYR A 105 -6.59 4.11 -16.17
CA TYR A 105 -5.14 4.11 -16.09
C TYR A 105 -4.59 5.43 -16.64
N SER A 106 -4.44 6.43 -15.78
CA SER A 106 -3.48 7.49 -16.00
C SER A 106 -2.18 6.97 -15.43
N GLN A 107 -1.21 6.74 -16.32
CA GLN A 107 0.19 6.56 -15.97
C GLN A 107 0.67 7.83 -15.25
N SER A 108 0.28 8.01 -13.99
CA SER A 108 0.99 8.89 -13.09
C SER A 108 2.10 8.04 -12.50
N GLU A 109 3.28 8.18 -13.10
CA GLU A 109 4.55 7.70 -12.57
C GLU A 109 4.56 7.94 -11.06
N THR A 110 4.44 6.88 -10.26
CA THR A 110 4.65 7.06 -8.82
C THR A 110 6.05 7.66 -8.63
N PRO A 111 6.23 8.70 -7.81
CA PRO A 111 7.55 9.22 -7.46
C PRO A 111 8.51 8.14 -6.93
N SER A 112 7.99 7.01 -6.42
CA SER A 112 8.77 5.85 -6.01
C SER A 112 9.47 5.12 -7.16
N HIS A 113 9.02 5.24 -8.41
CA HIS A 113 9.69 4.60 -9.56
C HIS A 113 10.94 5.34 -10.03
N ARG A 114 11.21 6.54 -9.50
CA ARG A 114 12.41 7.34 -9.81
C ARG A 114 13.42 7.41 -8.65
N HIS A 115 13.32 6.53 -7.65
CA HIS A 115 14.38 6.46 -6.65
C HIS A 115 15.54 5.62 -7.21
N PRO A 116 16.80 6.09 -7.12
CA PRO A 116 17.97 5.36 -7.65
C PRO A 116 18.19 3.97 -7.01
N SER A 117 17.59 3.74 -5.85
CA SER A 117 17.57 2.42 -5.17
C SER A 117 16.35 1.55 -5.51
N THR A 118 15.45 1.99 -6.40
CA THR A 118 14.28 1.20 -6.78
C THR A 118 14.69 0.08 -7.72
N ILE A 119 14.64 -1.15 -7.20
CA ILE A 119 14.73 -2.36 -8.02
C ILE A 119 13.39 -2.51 -8.73
N LEU A 120 13.35 -2.19 -10.03
CA LEU A 120 12.19 -2.44 -10.86
C LEU A 120 11.91 -3.96 -10.82
N PRO A 121 10.67 -4.40 -10.52
CA PRO A 121 10.34 -5.79 -10.77
C PRO A 121 10.50 -6.01 -12.27
N MET A 122 11.39 -6.93 -12.67
CA MET A 122 11.33 -7.48 -14.03
C MET A 122 9.88 -7.90 -14.26
N SER A 123 9.29 -7.38 -15.33
CA SER A 123 7.91 -7.61 -15.74
C SER A 123 7.49 -9.03 -15.39
N SER A 124 6.40 -9.16 -14.64
CA SER A 124 5.73 -10.42 -14.30
C SER A 124 5.21 -11.20 -15.52
N SER A 125 5.63 -10.83 -16.73
CA SER A 125 5.19 -11.37 -18.01
C SER A 125 6.01 -12.58 -18.48
N LEU A 126 7.03 -13.03 -17.73
CA LEU A 126 7.85 -14.21 -18.09
C LEU A 126 7.87 -15.31 -17.02
N VAL A 127 6.93 -15.34 -16.08
CA VAL A 127 6.85 -16.41 -15.08
C VAL A 127 5.44 -17.01 -15.03
N SER A 128 4.96 -17.47 -16.19
CA SER A 128 3.71 -18.25 -16.28
C SER A 128 3.85 -19.57 -17.04
N GLU A 129 5.04 -19.98 -17.46
CA GLU A 129 5.24 -21.30 -18.10
C GLU A 129 6.38 -22.03 -17.40
N GLN A 130 6.02 -22.86 -16.40
CA GLN A 130 6.69 -24.11 -15.99
C GLN A 130 6.19 -24.53 -14.59
N LEU A 131 4.89 -24.70 -14.48
CA LEU A 131 4.26 -25.61 -13.53
C LEU A 131 3.20 -26.33 -14.34
N ASP A 132 3.60 -27.40 -15.02
CA ASP A 132 2.85 -28.64 -15.20
C ASP A 132 3.63 -29.59 -16.11
N HIS A 133 3.39 -30.89 -15.90
CA HIS A 133 3.99 -32.06 -16.56
C HIS A 133 5.20 -32.71 -15.85
N THR A 134 4.91 -33.43 -14.77
CA THR A 134 5.44 -34.79 -14.64
C THR A 134 4.28 -35.73 -14.31
N GLU A 135 3.74 -36.29 -15.40
CA GLU A 135 3.26 -37.67 -15.58
C GLU A 135 2.54 -38.36 -14.42
N ASN A 136 1.21 -38.42 -14.54
CA ASN A 136 0.43 -39.59 -14.16
C ASN A 136 0.39 -40.55 -15.36
N ARG A 137 0.91 -41.77 -15.21
CA ARG A 137 0.42 -42.91 -16.00
C ARG A 137 0.67 -44.25 -15.29
N GLU A 138 -0.45 -44.84 -14.85
CA GLU A 138 -0.77 -46.28 -14.72
C GLU A 138 0.11 -47.13 -13.77
N SER A 139 -0.35 -48.08 -12.95
CA SER A 139 -1.64 -48.61 -12.50
C SER A 139 -1.32 -49.63 -11.39
N SER A 140 -2.22 -49.77 -10.41
CA SER A 140 -2.48 -50.99 -9.61
C SER A 140 -1.37 -51.60 -8.73
N GLU A 141 -1.55 -51.55 -7.40
CA GLU A 141 -1.88 -52.73 -6.57
C GLU A 141 -2.08 -52.36 -5.09
N ALA A 142 -2.97 -53.12 -4.44
CA ALA A 142 -3.49 -52.90 -3.11
C ALA A 142 -2.46 -53.14 -1.99
N THR A 143 -2.50 -52.35 -0.92
CA THR A 143 -2.82 -52.77 0.47
C THR A 143 -2.57 -51.64 1.48
N ASP A 144 -3.63 -51.33 2.23
CA ASP A 144 -3.68 -51.11 3.69
C ASP A 144 -2.48 -50.48 4.42
N LYS A 145 -2.62 -49.22 4.88
CA LYS A 145 -2.50 -48.85 6.31
C LYS A 145 -2.60 -47.33 6.55
N THR A 146 -3.48 -47.02 7.48
CA THR A 146 -3.51 -45.91 8.44
C THR A 146 -2.17 -45.19 8.65
N THR A 147 -2.13 -43.86 8.45
CA THR A 147 -1.66 -42.92 9.50
C THR A 147 -2.01 -41.47 9.20
N ASP A 148 -2.73 -40.93 10.18
CA ASP A 148 -2.97 -39.54 10.55
C ASP A 148 -1.88 -38.53 10.11
N LYS A 149 -2.29 -37.46 9.41
CA LYS A 149 -1.39 -36.37 9.00
C LYS A 149 -1.95 -35.03 9.49
N THR A 150 -1.76 -34.79 10.78
CA THR A 150 -1.83 -33.49 11.43
C THR A 150 -0.92 -32.52 10.66
N THR A 151 -1.53 -31.64 9.86
CA THR A 151 -0.79 -30.68 9.02
C THR A 151 -0.41 -29.48 9.87
N ASP A 152 0.88 -29.48 10.21
CA ASP A 152 1.63 -28.51 10.97
C ASP A 152 1.59 -27.09 10.34
N LYS A 153 0.97 -26.14 11.06
CA LYS A 153 0.85 -24.71 10.68
C LYS A 153 2.21 -23.98 10.64
N THR A 154 3.31 -24.63 11.01
CA THR A 154 4.66 -24.07 11.04
C THR A 154 5.32 -23.99 9.65
N GLN A 155 4.76 -24.65 8.64
CA GLN A 155 5.31 -24.64 7.28
C GLN A 155 5.05 -23.33 6.51
N VAL A 156 4.04 -22.54 6.89
CA VAL A 156 3.64 -21.35 6.10
C VAL A 156 4.67 -20.21 6.19
N PRO A 157 5.16 -19.78 7.38
CA PRO A 157 6.14 -18.69 7.47
C PRO A 157 7.51 -19.07 6.92
N GLN A 158 8.00 -20.28 7.23
CA GLN A 158 9.30 -20.76 6.74
C GLN A 158 9.30 -20.91 5.21
N ALA A 159 8.19 -21.39 4.63
CA ALA A 159 8.02 -21.45 3.18
C ALA A 159 7.98 -20.06 2.54
N ALA A 160 7.28 -19.10 3.16
CA ALA A 160 7.27 -17.70 2.70
C ALA A 160 8.67 -17.08 2.72
N PHE A 161 9.43 -17.28 3.80
CA PHE A 161 10.82 -16.84 3.90
C PHE A 161 11.71 -17.46 2.82
N LYS A 162 11.62 -18.78 2.61
CA LYS A 162 12.39 -19.48 1.55
C LYS A 162 12.07 -18.95 0.15
N ARG A 163 10.78 -18.69 -0.14
CA ARG A 163 10.35 -18.09 -1.42
C ARG A 163 10.92 -16.69 -1.60
N TRP A 164 10.85 -15.85 -0.57
CA TRP A 164 11.43 -14.51 -0.57
C TRP A 164 12.97 -14.55 -0.75
N ALA A 165 13.66 -15.42 -0.01
CA ALA A 165 15.12 -15.56 -0.08
C ALA A 165 15.59 -15.95 -1.48
N LYS A 166 14.93 -16.94 -2.10
CA LYS A 166 15.20 -17.34 -3.49
C LYS A 166 14.98 -16.18 -4.47
N MET A 167 13.90 -15.42 -4.29
CA MET A 167 13.60 -14.26 -5.12
C MET A 167 14.64 -13.14 -4.97
N MET A 168 15.08 -12.85 -3.74
CA MET A 168 16.12 -11.84 -3.49
C MET A 168 17.48 -12.28 -4.04
N GLN A 169 17.82 -13.57 -3.95
CA GLN A 169 19.05 -14.11 -4.53
C GLN A 169 19.06 -14.01 -6.06
N MET A 170 17.95 -14.36 -6.73
CA MET A 170 17.84 -14.21 -8.19
C MET A 170 17.98 -12.74 -8.62
N ARG A 171 17.42 -11.81 -7.84
CA ARG A 171 17.53 -10.37 -8.12
C ARG A 171 18.95 -9.84 -7.92
N SER A 172 19.70 -10.38 -6.96
CA SER A 172 21.06 -9.92 -6.66
C SER A 172 22.13 -10.41 -7.64
N GLN A 173 21.86 -11.49 -8.40
CA GLN A 173 22.81 -12.01 -9.38
C GLN A 173 23.14 -11.03 -10.52
N ASN A 174 22.20 -10.15 -10.88
CA ASN A 174 22.36 -9.20 -11.99
C ASN A 174 22.81 -7.79 -11.54
N LEU A 175 23.24 -7.64 -10.29
CA LEU A 175 23.68 -6.36 -9.72
C LEU A 175 25.21 -6.25 -9.78
N PRO A 176 25.76 -5.05 -10.08
CA PRO A 176 27.20 -4.84 -10.00
C PRO A 176 27.69 -4.96 -8.56
N LEU A 177 28.96 -5.35 -8.38
CA LEU A 177 29.55 -5.55 -7.06
C LEU A 177 30.15 -4.24 -6.52
N CYS A 178 29.99 -4.01 -5.22
CA CYS A 178 30.68 -2.94 -4.53
C CYS A 178 32.20 -3.16 -4.57
N PRO A 179 33.02 -2.14 -4.91
CA PRO A 179 34.48 -2.31 -4.96
C PRO A 179 35.11 -2.56 -3.58
N GLN A 180 34.44 -2.18 -2.48
CA GLN A 180 34.98 -2.31 -1.12
C GLN A 180 34.62 -3.63 -0.43
N CYS A 181 33.37 -4.07 -0.54
CA CYS A 181 32.88 -5.27 0.18
C CYS A 181 32.37 -6.38 -0.74
N GLN A 182 32.39 -6.17 -2.06
CA GLN A 182 31.96 -7.13 -3.08
C GLN A 182 30.49 -7.57 -2.94
N CYS A 183 29.67 -6.82 -2.21
CA CYS A 183 28.24 -7.11 -2.13
C CYS A 183 27.51 -6.63 -3.39
N PRO A 184 26.46 -7.34 -3.84
CA PRO A 184 25.61 -6.90 -4.94
C PRO A 184 24.96 -5.54 -4.60
N THR A 185 25.24 -4.54 -5.41
CA THR A 185 24.95 -3.13 -5.12
C THR A 185 24.15 -2.51 -6.25
N PRO A 186 23.00 -1.87 -5.96
CA PRO A 186 22.25 -1.15 -6.97
C PRO A 186 23.13 -0.10 -7.68
N PRO A 187 23.03 0.04 -9.02
CA PRO A 187 23.83 1.01 -9.76
C PRO A 187 23.59 2.45 -9.27
N GLY A 188 22.39 2.76 -8.76
CA GLY A 188 22.09 4.06 -8.18
C GLY A 188 22.82 4.36 -6.86
N GLU A 189 23.26 3.34 -6.12
CA GLU A 189 24.14 3.54 -4.96
C GLU A 189 25.57 3.82 -5.41
N LEU A 190 26.08 3.06 -6.39
CA LEU A 190 27.40 3.30 -6.97
C LEU A 190 27.49 4.69 -7.61
N GLN A 191 26.47 5.14 -8.32
CA GLN A 191 26.45 6.50 -8.90
C GLN A 191 26.46 7.61 -7.83
N ARG A 192 25.90 7.35 -6.64
CA ARG A 192 25.78 8.35 -5.58
C ARG A 192 26.97 8.37 -4.65
N TRP A 193 27.54 7.21 -4.35
CA TRP A 193 28.50 7.03 -3.26
C TRP A 193 29.76 6.26 -3.68
N ASP A 194 29.87 5.82 -4.93
CA ASP A 194 30.92 4.92 -5.48
C ASP A 194 31.04 3.54 -4.80
N VAL A 195 30.34 3.34 -3.68
CA VAL A 195 30.28 2.11 -2.87
C VAL A 195 28.83 1.81 -2.47
N CYS A 196 28.58 0.63 -1.88
CA CYS A 196 27.27 0.30 -1.32
C CYS A 196 26.93 1.16 -0.09
N GLY A 197 25.64 1.27 0.23
CA GLY A 197 25.17 2.08 1.36
C GLY A 197 25.79 1.73 2.72
N LEU A 198 26.09 0.45 2.97
CA LEU A 198 26.77 0.02 4.20
C LEU A 198 28.22 0.50 4.27
N CYS A 199 28.93 0.49 3.14
CA CYS A 199 30.29 1.01 3.04
C CYS A 199 30.29 2.54 3.15
N ALA A 200 29.34 3.23 2.50
CA ALA A 200 29.19 4.67 2.57
C ALA A 200 29.00 5.15 4.03
N ILE A 201 28.11 4.50 4.80
CA ILE A 201 27.89 4.84 6.22
C ILE A 201 29.19 4.68 7.03
N LYS A 202 29.94 3.59 6.84
CA LYS A 202 31.21 3.36 7.55
C LYS A 202 32.26 4.44 7.24
N GLN A 203 32.28 4.97 6.02
CA GLN A 203 33.19 6.05 5.63
C GLN A 203 32.82 7.40 6.27
N TRP A 204 31.55 7.61 6.63
CA TRP A 204 31.05 8.85 7.22
C TRP A 204 31.05 8.88 8.74
N GLN A 205 31.45 7.79 9.41
CA GLN A 205 31.58 7.75 10.88
C GLN A 205 32.87 8.42 11.39
N ILE A 206 33.28 9.53 10.77
CA ILE A 206 34.40 10.37 11.22
C ILE A 206 33.93 11.28 12.35
#